data_AF-A0A1Q3DFU7-F1
#
_entry.id   AF-A0A1Q3DFU7-F1
#
_cell.length_a   1.000
_cell.length_b   1.000
_cell.length_c   1.000
_cell.angle_alpha   90.00
_cell.angle_beta   90.00
_cell.angle_gamma   90.00
#
_symmetry.space_group_name_H-M   'P 1'
#
loop_
_entity.id
_entity.type
_entity.pdbx_description
1 polymer ?
#
loop_
_entity_poly.entity_id
_entity_poly.type
_entity_poly.pdbx_seq_one_letter_code
_entity_poly.pdbx_strand_id
1 'polypeptide(L)'
;MSYFWVSGDHDWKEWVISEPEVTFTTRSEEDECLILASDGLWDVMSNADIVKYARNELRRHRRLAKTGHISAPPAWHVSRQLLRKAFEAGSSDNIAVIVVDLKSPTIRHRHQL
;
A
#
# COMPACT_ATOMS: atom_id res chain seq x y z
N MET A 1 15.36 17.73 -9.02
CA MET A 1 16.25 17.41 -7.89
C MET A 1 15.38 16.72 -6.85
N SER A 2 15.67 15.45 -6.56
CA SER A 2 14.89 14.65 -5.61
C SER A 2 15.67 14.60 -4.30
N TYR A 3 15.09 15.07 -3.20
CA TYR A 3 15.71 15.06 -1.88
C TYR A 3 15.12 13.90 -1.05
N PHE A 4 16.00 13.14 -0.39
CA PHE A 4 15.67 12.00 0.47
C PHE A 4 15.56 12.43 1.93
N TRP A 5 14.68 11.77 2.69
CA TRP A 5 14.30 12.07 4.09
C TRP A 5 14.92 11.07 5.08
N VAL A 6 15.51 11.53 6.19
CA VAL A 6 15.94 10.67 7.33
C VAL A 6 15.67 11.39 8.65
N SER A 7 15.03 10.71 9.62
CA SER A 7 14.77 11.23 10.98
C SER A 7 15.68 10.52 11.99
N GLY A 8 16.60 11.24 12.63
CA GLY A 8 17.38 10.72 13.77
C GLY A 8 18.79 11.28 13.95
N ASP A 9 19.36 11.93 12.94
CA ASP A 9 20.77 12.32 12.98
C ASP A 9 20.99 13.68 13.65
N HIS A 10 21.42 13.65 14.92
CA HIS A 10 21.75 14.86 15.69
C HIS A 10 23.00 15.59 15.16
N ASP A 11 23.84 14.92 14.38
CA ASP A 11 25.13 15.41 13.89
C ASP A 11 25.09 16.04 12.49
N TRP A 12 23.97 15.94 11.75
CA TRP A 12 23.85 16.44 10.36
C TRP A 12 22.78 17.53 10.17
N LYS A 13 22.32 18.14 11.27
CA LYS A 13 21.22 19.12 11.29
C LYS A 13 21.40 20.36 10.40
N GLU A 14 22.62 20.68 9.96
CA GLU A 14 22.87 21.80 9.04
C GLU A 14 22.49 21.48 7.59
N TRP A 15 22.32 20.20 7.22
CA TRP A 15 22.02 19.77 5.85
C TRP A 15 20.72 18.98 5.70
N VAL A 16 20.14 18.53 6.82
CA VAL A 16 18.91 17.74 6.87
C VAL A 16 17.83 18.50 7.65
N ILE A 17 16.80 18.96 6.95
CA ILE A 17 15.62 19.59 7.55
C ILE A 17 14.55 18.54 7.90
N SER A 18 13.79 18.79 8.95
CA SER A 18 12.75 17.87 9.46
C SER A 18 11.32 18.22 9.00
N GLU A 19 11.15 19.07 7.99
CA GLU A 19 9.83 19.59 7.54
C GLU A 19 9.21 18.80 6.38
N PRO A 20 8.27 17.86 6.64
CA PRO A 20 7.80 16.93 5.62
C PRO A 20 7.08 17.63 4.45
N GLU A 21 7.18 17.04 3.26
CA GLU A 21 6.34 17.43 2.13
C GLU A 21 4.91 16.90 2.33
N VAL A 22 3.92 17.80 2.28
CA VAL A 22 2.50 17.47 2.47
C VAL A 22 1.75 17.59 1.13
N THR A 23 1.06 16.51 0.73
CA THR A 23 0.21 16.50 -0.47
C THR A 23 -1.25 16.24 -0.10
N PHE A 24 -2.16 17.02 -0.70
CA PHE A 24 -3.60 16.82 -0.59
C PHE A 24 -4.16 16.29 -1.90
N THR A 25 -4.81 15.13 -1.85
CA THR A 25 -5.43 14.50 -3.03
C THR A 25 -6.90 14.24 -2.75
N THR A 26 -7.78 14.83 -3.56
CA THR A 26 -9.22 14.56 -3.49
C THR A 26 -9.50 13.14 -3.98
N ARG A 27 -10.24 12.37 -3.19
CA ARG A 27 -10.61 10.99 -3.56
C ARG A 27 -11.56 10.97 -4.75
N SER A 28 -11.36 10.00 -5.62
CA SER A 28 -12.23 9.69 -6.74
C SER A 28 -12.86 8.31 -6.58
N GLU A 29 -13.97 8.06 -7.28
CA GLU A 29 -14.54 6.72 -7.38
C GLU A 29 -13.65 5.75 -8.15
N GLU A 30 -12.64 6.23 -8.86
CA GLU A 30 -11.68 5.41 -9.60
C GLU A 30 -10.59 4.83 -8.70
N ASP A 31 -10.33 5.47 -7.54
CA ASP A 31 -9.29 5.08 -6.59
C ASP A 31 -9.48 3.66 -6.09
N GLU A 32 -8.49 2.80 -6.30
CA GLU A 32 -8.55 1.38 -5.94
C GLU A 32 -7.90 1.09 -4.58
N CYS A 33 -6.73 1.68 -4.34
CA CYS A 33 -5.97 1.51 -3.11
C CYS A 33 -4.91 2.59 -2.94
N LEU A 34 -4.48 2.76 -1.68
CA LEU A 34 -3.25 3.45 -1.32
C LEU A 34 -2.23 2.40 -0.83
N ILE A 35 -0.99 2.51 -1.30
CA ILE A 35 0.12 1.64 -0.89
C ILE A 35 1.20 2.53 -0.30
N LEU A 36 1.59 2.23 0.94
CA LEU A 36 2.75 2.81 1.60
C LEU A 36 3.74 1.68 1.86
N ALA A 37 5.00 1.87 1.53
CA ALA A 37 6.02 0.86 1.76
C ALA A 37 7.40 1.49 1.95
N SER A 38 8.30 0.76 2.60
CA SER A 38 9.73 1.09 2.64
C SER A 38 10.39 0.91 1.27
N ASP A 39 11.55 1.53 1.09
CA ASP A 39 12.47 1.36 -0.04
C ASP A 39 12.75 -0.10 -0.39
N GLY A 40 12.83 -0.99 0.61
CA GLY A 40 12.99 -2.43 0.39
C GLY A 40 11.95 -3.07 -0.55
N LEU A 41 10.77 -2.46 -0.75
CA LEU A 41 9.83 -2.84 -1.83
C LEU A 41 10.15 -2.14 -3.16
N TRP A 42 10.35 -0.82 -3.12
CA TRP A 42 10.47 0.03 -4.31
C TRP A 42 11.79 -0.13 -5.06
N ASP A 43 12.85 -0.57 -4.38
CA ASP A 43 14.17 -0.79 -4.97
C ASP A 43 14.19 -1.98 -5.95
N VAL A 44 13.29 -2.94 -5.76
CA VAL A 44 13.25 -4.20 -6.53
C VAL A 44 12.00 -4.34 -7.41
N MET A 45 11.03 -3.45 -7.27
CA MET A 45 9.75 -3.52 -7.99
C MET A 45 9.29 -2.14 -8.46
N SER A 46 8.83 -2.07 -9.71
CA SER A 46 8.34 -0.81 -10.29
C SER A 46 6.94 -0.43 -9.76
N ASN A 47 6.67 0.87 -9.67
CA ASN A 47 5.35 1.39 -9.29
C ASN A 47 4.24 0.83 -10.21
N ALA A 48 4.51 0.73 -11.51
CA ALA A 48 3.54 0.23 -12.49
C ALA A 48 3.18 -1.25 -12.23
N ASP A 49 4.17 -2.09 -11.94
CA ASP A 49 3.94 -3.51 -11.65
C ASP A 49 3.21 -3.71 -10.33
N ILE A 50 3.57 -2.95 -9.29
CA ILE A 50 2.92 -2.99 -7.98
C ILE A 50 1.46 -2.56 -8.11
N VAL A 51 1.17 -1.44 -8.79
CA VAL A 51 -0.21 -0.94 -8.98
C VAL A 51 -1.05 -1.94 -9.78
N LYS A 52 -0.50 -2.48 -10.88
CA LYS A 52 -1.19 -3.49 -11.70
C LYS A 52 -1.51 -4.74 -10.88
N TYR A 53 -0.54 -5.23 -10.11
CA TYR A 53 -0.71 -6.40 -9.24
C TYR A 53 -1.77 -6.15 -8.16
N ALA A 54 -1.61 -5.08 -7.38
CA ALA A 54 -2.50 -4.74 -6.27
C ALA A 54 -3.94 -4.56 -6.73
N ARG A 55 -4.15 -3.84 -7.84
CA ARG A 55 -5.49 -3.64 -8.43
C ARG A 55 -6.17 -4.96 -8.78
N ASN A 56 -5.44 -5.86 -9.44
CA ASN A 56 -5.98 -7.15 -9.86
C ASN A 56 -6.32 -8.04 -8.65
N GLU A 57 -5.43 -8.12 -7.68
CA GLU A 57 -5.62 -8.94 -6.49
C GLU A 57 -6.71 -8.40 -5.57
N LEU A 58 -6.78 -7.09 -5.35
CA LEU A 58 -7.89 -6.49 -4.59
C LEU A 58 -9.23 -6.80 -5.24
N ARG A 59 -9.35 -6.62 -6.55
CA ARG A 59 -10.59 -6.96 -7.28
C ARG A 59 -10.94 -8.43 -7.16
N ARG A 60 -9.96 -9.33 -7.27
CA ARG A 60 -10.14 -10.78 -7.12
C ARG A 60 -10.63 -11.13 -5.70
N HIS A 61 -9.91 -10.66 -4.69
CA HIS A 61 -10.25 -10.93 -3.29
C HIS A 61 -11.57 -10.28 -2.87
N ARG A 62 -11.91 -9.07 -3.33
CA ARG A 62 -13.25 -8.48 -3.09
C ARG A 62 -14.38 -9.36 -3.63
N ARG A 63 -14.22 -9.98 -4.81
CA ARG A 63 -15.21 -10.92 -5.35
C ARG A 63 -15.33 -12.16 -4.48
N LEU A 64 -14.19 -12.72 -4.03
CA LEU A 64 -14.16 -13.88 -3.14
C LEU A 64 -14.79 -13.57 -1.77
N ALA A 65 -14.57 -12.37 -1.22
CA ALA A 65 -15.16 -11.94 0.06
C ALA A 65 -16.69 -11.97 0.01
N LYS A 66 -17.27 -11.53 -1.12
CA LYS A 66 -18.72 -11.57 -1.33
C LYS A 66 -19.29 -12.99 -1.34
N THR A 67 -18.47 -13.99 -1.65
CA THR A 67 -18.88 -15.40 -1.63
C THR A 67 -18.69 -16.07 -0.27
N GLY A 68 -18.18 -15.36 0.74
CA GLY A 68 -17.93 -15.90 2.08
C GLY A 68 -16.69 -16.79 2.21
N HIS A 69 -15.89 -16.93 1.14
CA HIS A 69 -14.80 -17.90 1.06
C HIS A 69 -13.41 -17.37 1.46
N ILE A 70 -13.27 -16.25 2.17
CA ILE A 70 -11.95 -15.78 2.61
C ILE A 70 -11.88 -15.46 4.10
N SER A 71 -10.77 -15.87 4.68
CA SER A 71 -10.41 -15.75 6.09
C SER A 71 -9.79 -14.40 6.45
N ALA A 72 -9.42 -13.57 5.46
CA ALA A 72 -8.77 -12.29 5.69
C ALA A 72 -9.24 -11.20 4.70
N PRO A 73 -9.12 -9.91 5.06
CA PRO A 73 -9.47 -8.81 4.17
C PRO A 73 -8.64 -8.81 2.86
N PRO A 74 -9.20 -8.36 1.73
CA PRO A 74 -8.46 -8.25 0.46
C PRO A 74 -7.11 -7.54 0.57
N ALA A 75 -7.04 -6.43 1.30
CA ALA A 75 -5.81 -5.67 1.51
C ALA A 75 -4.69 -6.50 2.18
N TRP A 76 -5.05 -7.37 3.14
CA TRP A 76 -4.08 -8.24 3.82
C TRP A 76 -3.44 -9.25 2.87
N HIS A 77 -4.23 -9.81 1.94
CA HIS A 77 -3.70 -10.71 0.93
C HIS A 77 -2.73 -10.00 -0.01
N VAL A 78 -3.06 -8.77 -0.42
CA VAL A 78 -2.19 -7.98 -1.30
C VAL A 78 -0.90 -7.59 -0.59
N SER A 79 -0.96 -7.08 0.65
CA SER A 79 0.25 -6.68 1.39
C SER A 79 1.21 -7.85 1.59
N ARG A 80 0.69 -9.02 2.00
CA ARG A 80 1.49 -10.23 2.20
C ARG A 80 2.16 -10.70 0.91
N GLN A 81 1.47 -10.58 -0.23
CA GLN A 81 2.03 -11.00 -1.50
C GLN A 81 3.05 -10.00 -2.06
N LEU A 82 2.86 -8.69 -1.85
CA LEU A 82 3.87 -7.69 -2.20
C LEU A 82 5.16 -7.91 -1.41
N LEU A 83 5.05 -8.19 -0.11
CA LEU A 83 6.22 -8.53 0.73
C LEU A 83 6.96 -9.75 0.18
N ARG A 84 6.25 -10.83 -0.17
CA ARG A 84 6.84 -12.02 -0.78
C ARG A 84 7.52 -11.73 -2.12
N LYS A 85 6.88 -10.94 -2.98
CA LYS A 85 7.44 -10.57 -4.28
C LYS A 85 8.72 -9.77 -4.14
N ALA A 86 8.79 -8.83 -3.22
CA ALA A 86 10.02 -8.08 -2.93
C ALA A 86 11.15 -9.00 -2.46
N PHE A 87 10.83 -9.94 -1.56
CA PHE A 87 11.78 -10.95 -1.10
C PHE A 87 12.28 -11.84 -2.26
N GLU A 88 11.37 -12.36 -3.09
CA GLU A 88 11.70 -13.19 -4.26
C GLU A 88 12.49 -12.43 -5.34
N ALA A 89 12.26 -11.11 -5.46
CA ALA A 89 13.00 -10.23 -6.35
C ALA A 89 14.42 -9.89 -5.83
N GLY A 90 14.81 -10.38 -4.65
CA GLY A 90 16.15 -10.24 -4.11
C GLY A 90 16.36 -9.02 -3.21
N SER A 91 15.29 -8.45 -2.65
CA SER A 91 15.43 -7.37 -1.68
C SER A 91 16.24 -7.83 -0.47
N SER A 92 17.31 -7.08 -0.17
CA SER A 92 18.21 -7.33 0.96
C SER A 92 17.96 -6.43 2.15
N ASP A 93 16.89 -5.64 2.12
CA ASP A 93 16.55 -4.67 3.17
C ASP A 93 15.29 -5.09 3.97
N ASN A 94 14.94 -4.31 5.00
CA ASN A 94 13.70 -4.44 5.73
C ASN A 94 12.50 -4.00 4.87
N ILE A 95 11.55 -4.91 4.73
CA ILE A 95 10.37 -4.70 3.87
C ILE A 95 9.15 -4.47 4.76
N ALA A 96 8.61 -3.25 4.72
CA ALA A 96 7.33 -2.91 5.33
C ALA A 96 6.33 -2.50 4.24
N VAL A 97 5.10 -3.03 4.29
CA VAL A 97 4.05 -2.73 3.30
C VAL A 97 2.70 -2.55 3.98
N ILE A 98 2.08 -1.39 3.76
CA ILE A 98 0.71 -1.06 4.16
C ILE A 98 -0.12 -0.93 2.88
N VAL A 99 -1.24 -1.66 2.82
CA VAL A 99 -2.21 -1.56 1.73
C VAL A 99 -3.54 -1.11 2.33
N VAL A 100 -4.08 -0.02 1.82
CA VAL A 100 -5.40 0.49 2.19
C VAL A 100 -6.34 0.24 1.01
N ASP A 101 -7.35 -0.60 1.22
CA ASP A 101 -8.44 -0.79 0.27
C ASP A 101 -9.36 0.44 0.31
N LEU A 102 -9.42 1.20 -0.79
CA LEU A 102 -10.21 2.43 -0.88
C LEU A 102 -11.64 2.20 -1.39
N LYS A 103 -11.99 0.98 -1.84
CA LYS A 103 -13.37 0.69 -2.22
C LYS A 103 -14.18 0.36 -0.97
N SER A 104 -15.25 1.13 -0.75
CA SER A 104 -16.13 0.96 0.41
C SER A 104 -16.67 -0.47 0.47
N PRO A 105 -16.65 -1.13 1.65
CA PRO A 105 -17.54 -2.23 1.91
C PRO A 105 -18.96 -1.69 1.74
N THR A 106 -19.76 -2.28 0.85
CA THR A 106 -21.16 -1.91 0.74
C THR A 106 -21.86 -2.33 2.04
N ILE A 107 -21.89 -1.45 3.05
CA ILE A 107 -22.71 -1.67 4.24
C ILE A 107 -24.16 -1.49 3.77
N ARG A 108 -24.81 -2.62 3.46
CA ARG A 108 -26.26 -2.62 3.28
C ARG A 108 -26.85 -2.42 4.66
N HIS A 109 -27.36 -1.22 4.94
CA HIS A 109 -28.30 -1.03 6.04
C HIS A 109 -29.50 -1.95 5.76
N ARG A 110 -29.58 -3.08 6.47
CA ARG A 110 -30.82 -3.83 6.57
C ARG A 110 -31.78 -2.95 7.35
N HIS A 111 -32.68 -2.27 6.66
CA HIS A 111 -33.90 -1.77 7.28
C HIS A 111 -34.62 -2.99 7.88
N GLN A 112 -34.65 -3.07 9.21
CA GLN A 112 -35.60 -3.92 9.92
C GLN A 112 -36.98 -3.25 9.76
N LEU A 113 -37.89 -3.97 9.11
CA LEU A 113 -39.33 -3.77 9.22
C LEU A 113 -39.86 -4.76 10.25
#